data_AF-A0A9D8X132-F1
#
_entry.id   AF-A0A9D8X132-F1
#
_cell.length_a   1.000
_cell.length_b   1.000
_cell.length_c   1.000
_cell.angle_alpha   90.00
_cell.angle_beta   90.00
_cell.angle_gamma   90.00
#
_symmetry.space_group_name_H-M   'P 1'
#
loop_
_entity.id
_entity.type
_entity.pdbx_description
1 polymer ?
#
loop_
_entity_poly.entity_id
_entity_poly.type
_entity_poly.pdbx_seq_one_letter_code
_entity_poly.pdbx_strand_id
1 'polypeptide(L)' 'SVNVTQSMSKAGCPYDNAPMERYFNTLKNECTNLYEFTTEESLYQTVEEFAYVTYNHVRPHSYNGYQTPFQARTAG' A
#
# COMPACT_ATOMS: atom_id res chain seq x y z
N SER A 1 8.49 -22.86 -13.26
CA SER A 1 7.61 -22.57 -12.12
C SER A 1 8.45 -21.94 -11.03
N VAL A 2 8.07 -20.77 -10.53
CA VAL A 2 8.67 -20.23 -9.29
C VAL A 2 8.05 -20.98 -8.13
N ASN A 3 8.86 -21.63 -7.28
CA ASN A 3 8.38 -22.51 -6.19
C ASN A 3 7.68 -21.71 -5.06
N VAL A 4 6.50 -21.17 -5.35
CA VAL A 4 5.69 -20.38 -4.44
C VAL A 4 4.44 -21.18 -4.06
N THR A 5 4.23 -21.35 -2.76
CA THR A 5 3.01 -21.97 -2.23
C THR A 5 1.91 -20.92 -2.09
N GLN A 6 0.79 -21.12 -2.76
CA GLN A 6 -0.40 -20.30 -2.55
C GLN A 6 -0.95 -20.53 -1.15
N SER A 7 -1.17 -19.46 -0.40
CA SER A 7 -1.76 -19.50 0.93
C SER A 7 -3.05 -18.67 0.89
N MET A 8 -4.19 -19.37 0.86
CA MET A 8 -5.52 -18.76 0.82
C MET A 8 -6.35 -19.35 1.96
N SER A 9 -7.01 -18.50 2.75
CA SER A 9 -8.02 -18.97 3.71
C SER A 9 -9.31 -19.37 2.99
N LYS A 10 -10.31 -19.83 3.76
CA LYS A 10 -11.65 -20.09 3.22
C LYS A 10 -12.26 -18.80 2.65
N ALA A 11 -13.07 -18.95 1.61
CA ALA A 11 -13.87 -17.85 1.07
C ALA A 11 -14.69 -17.18 2.20
N GLY A 12 -14.71 -15.84 2.19
CA GLY A 12 -15.36 -15.06 3.25
C GLY A 12 -14.47 -14.73 4.47
N CYS A 13 -13.14 -14.81 4.34
CA CYS A 13 -12.19 -14.32 5.35
C CYS A 13 -11.75 -12.86 5.02
N PRO A 14 -12.43 -11.82 5.56
CA PRO A 14 -12.09 -10.42 5.24
C PRO A 14 -10.70 -10.00 5.73
N TYR A 15 -10.15 -10.70 6.73
CA TYR A 15 -8.83 -10.39 7.29
C TYR A 15 -7.69 -10.58 6.29
N ASP A 16 -7.82 -11.53 5.35
CA ASP A 16 -6.80 -11.76 4.32
C ASP A 16 -6.68 -10.55 3.38
N ASN A 17 -7.79 -9.84 3.14
CA ASN A 17 -7.85 -8.68 2.24
C ASN A 17 -7.68 -7.33 2.96
N ALA A 18 -7.90 -7.28 4.28
CA ALA A 18 -7.86 -6.06 5.08
C ALA A 18 -6.59 -5.20 4.88
N PRO A 19 -5.37 -5.76 4.74
CA PRO A 19 -4.18 -4.96 4.46
C PRO A 19 -4.25 -4.23 3.11
N MET A 20 -4.73 -4.92 2.07
CA MET A 20 -4.86 -4.34 0.74
C MET A 20 -5.99 -3.32 0.68
N GLU A 21 -7.13 -3.58 1.33
CA GLU A 21 -8.23 -2.60 1.43
C GLU A 21 -7.77 -1.30 2.09
N ARG A 22 -7.01 -1.41 3.18
CA ARG A 22 -6.44 -0.24 3.85
C ARG A 22 -5.48 0.53 2.95
N TYR A 23 -4.59 -0.16 2.23
CA TYR A 23 -3.68 0.47 1.28
C TYR A 23 -4.45 1.24 0.19
N PHE A 24 -5.41 0.60 -0.48
CA PHE A 24 -6.15 1.24 -1.57
C PHE A 24 -7.02 2.40 -1.10
N ASN A 25 -7.61 2.33 0.09
CA ASN A 25 -8.33 3.46 0.67
C ASN A 25 -7.40 4.66 0.91
N THR A 26 -6.18 4.39 1.37
CA THR A 26 -5.16 5.42 1.61
C THR A 26 -4.69 6.05 0.29
N LEU A 27 -4.35 5.22 -0.71
CA LEU A 27 -3.95 5.67 -2.05
C LEU A 27 -5.02 6.59 -2.67
N LYS A 28 -6.30 6.21 -2.56
CA LYS A 28 -7.38 7.03 -3.14
C LYS A 28 -7.50 8.38 -2.45
N ASN A 29 -7.59 8.38 -1.12
CA ASN A 29 -7.86 9.60 -0.36
C ASN A 29 -6.68 10.57 -0.30
N GLU A 30 -5.46 10.06 -0.31
CA GLU A 30 -4.24 10.88 -0.16
C GLU A 30 -3.54 11.14 -1.50
N CYS A 31 -3.97 10.50 -2.59
CA CYS A 31 -3.36 10.66 -3.90
C CYS A 31 -4.41 10.73 -5.01
N THR A 32 -4.95 9.62 -5.50
CA THR A 32 -5.65 9.62 -6.80
C THR A 32 -6.92 10.47 -6.85
N ASN A 33 -7.59 10.72 -5.72
CA ASN A 33 -8.76 11.61 -5.68
C ASN A 33 -8.38 13.10 -5.62
N LEU A 34 -7.10 13.42 -5.39
CA LEU A 34 -6.59 14.80 -5.26
C LEU A 34 -5.95 15.33 -6.55
N TYR A 35 -5.73 14.47 -7.55
CA TYR A 35 -5.06 14.82 -8.79
C TYR A 35 -5.91 14.43 -10.00
N GLU A 36 -5.86 15.27 -11.03
CA GLU A 36 -6.30 14.91 -12.38
C GLU A 36 -5.07 14.58 -13.23
N PHE A 37 -5.11 13.44 -13.91
CA PHE A 37 -4.00 12.96 -14.73
C PHE A 37 -4.32 13.14 -16.20
N THR A 38 -3.45 13.82 -16.93
CA THR A 38 -3.61 14.06 -18.38
C THR A 38 -3.05 12.89 -19.21
N THR A 39 -2.10 12.14 -18.67
CA THR A 39 -1.47 10.99 -19.34
C THR A 39 -1.40 9.78 -18.43
N GLU A 40 -1.45 8.58 -19.01
CA GLU A 40 -1.26 7.33 -18.27
C GLU A 40 0.13 7.27 -17.60
N GLU A 41 1.17 7.77 -18.28
CA GLU A 41 2.52 7.82 -17.74
C GLU A 41 2.58 8.61 -16.42
N SER A 42 1.91 9.77 -16.37
CA SER A 42 1.85 10.57 -15.13
C SER A 42 1.11 9.82 -14.01
N LEU A 43 0.03 9.11 -14.34
CA LEU A 43 -0.69 8.28 -13.38
C LEU A 43 0.20 7.16 -12.82
N TYR A 44 0.89 6.42 -13.70
CA TYR A 44 1.78 5.35 -13.30
C TYR A 44 2.92 5.85 -12.41
N GLN A 45 3.60 6.93 -12.82
CA GLN A 45 4.68 7.51 -12.04
C GLN A 45 4.21 7.93 -10.64
N THR A 46 3.08 8.63 -10.56
CA THR A 46 2.53 9.07 -9.27
C THR A 46 2.12 7.90 -8.37
N VAL A 47 1.49 6.86 -8.93
CA VAL A 47 1.10 5.66 -8.15
C VAL A 47 2.33 4.88 -7.68
N GLU A 48 3.37 4.75 -8.51
CA GLU A 48 4.63 4.11 -8.11
C GLU A 48 5.35 4.91 -7.02
N GLU A 49 5.48 6.22 -7.18
CA GLU A 49 6.07 7.09 -6.16
C GLU A 49 5.30 7.01 -4.84
N PHE A 50 3.96 7.01 -4.91
CA PHE A 50 3.14 6.84 -3.73
C PHE A 50 3.40 5.49 -3.04
N ALA A 51 3.45 4.40 -3.80
CA ALA A 51 3.65 3.06 -3.27
C ALA A 51 5.03 2.90 -2.64
N TYR A 52 6.09 3.23 -3.37
CA TYR A 52 7.46 2.95 -2.96
C TYR A 52 8.01 3.99 -1.99
N VAL A 53 7.63 5.26 -2.12
CA VAL A 53 8.19 6.35 -1.31
C VAL A 53 7.20 6.78 -0.25
N THR A 54 6.05 7.32 -0.66
CA THR A 54 5.13 7.99 0.28
C THR A 54 4.60 7.02 1.32
N TYR A 55 3.98 5.92 0.90
CA TYR A 55 3.34 4.97 1.80
C TYR A 55 4.35 4.21 2.67
N ASN A 56 5.46 3.75 2.08
CA ASN A 56 6.40 2.86 2.77
C ASN A 56 7.49 3.60 3.57
N HIS A 57 7.97 4.75 3.11
CA HIS A 57 9.14 5.42 3.67
C HIS A 57 8.84 6.77 4.32
N VAL A 58 7.74 7.44 3.97
CA VAL A 58 7.41 8.78 4.48
C VAL A 58 6.24 8.78 5.46
N ARG A 59 5.18 8.02 5.16
CA ARG A 59 3.92 8.07 5.91
C ARG A 59 3.99 7.28 7.22
N PRO A 60 3.85 7.92 8.39
CA PRO A 60 3.78 7.23 9.67
C PRO A 60 2.42 6.56 9.86
N HIS A 61 2.42 5.34 10.39
CA HIS A 61 1.20 4.56 10.59
C HIS A 61 0.92 4.39 12.08
N SER A 62 -0.27 4.76 12.54
CA SER A 62 -0.66 4.61 13.96
C SER A 62 -0.56 3.16 14.45
N TYR A 63 -0.88 2.20 13.59
CA TYR A 63 -0.71 0.77 13.87
C TYR A 63 0.75 0.37 14.17
N ASN A 64 1.72 1.05 13.54
CA ASN A 64 3.14 0.83 13.73
C ASN A 64 3.75 1.74 14.81
N GLY A 65 2.94 2.25 15.76
CA GLY A 65 3.44 3.21 16.75
C GLY A 65 3.92 4.53 16.15
N TYR A 66 3.26 4.99 15.08
CA TYR A 66 3.64 6.17 14.29
C TYR A 66 4.99 6.06 13.57
N GLN A 67 5.49 4.84 13.37
CA GLN A 67 6.60 4.58 12.47
C GLN A 67 6.11 4.32 11.04
N THR A 68 6.98 4.52 10.06
CA THR A 68 6.70 4.14 8.67
C THR A 68 6.76 2.63 8.51
N PRO A 69 6.09 2.04 7.49
CA PRO A 69 6.21 0.60 7.21
C PRO A 69 7.66 0.11 7.07
N PHE A 70 8.53 0.92 6.47
CA PHE A 70 9.95 0.61 6.38
C PHE A 70 10.61 0.55 7.76
N GLN A 71 10.43 1.58 8.58
CA GLN A 71 10.99 1.64 9.94
C GLN A 71 10.52 0.46 10.80
N ALA A 72 9.23 0.15 10.77
CA ALA A 72 8.67 -0.97 11.53
C ALA A 72 9.25 -2.33 11.08
N ARG A 73 9.59 -2.47 9.80
CA ARG A 73 10.21 -3.68 9.24
C ARG A 73 11.69 -3.80 9.62
N THR A 74 12.42 -2.69 9.75
CA THR A 74 13.86 -2.70 10.07
C THR A 74 14.17 -2.59 11.56
N ALA A 75 13.19 -2.21 12.39
CA ALA A 75 13.34 -2.06 13.83
C ALA A 75 13.22 -3.39 14.62
N GLY A 76 12.78 -4.47 13.96
CA GLY A 76 12.75 -5.84 14.50
C GLY A 76 13.80 -6.72 13.86
#